data_AF-A0A937V4P7-F1
#
_entry.id   AF-A0A937V4P7-F1
#
_cell.length_a   1.000
_cell.length_b   1.000
_cell.length_c   1.000
_cell.angle_alpha   90.00
_cell.angle_beta   90.00
_cell.angle_gamma   90.00
#
_symmetry.space_group_name_H-M   'P 1'
#
loop_
_entity.id
_entity.type
_entity.pdbx_description
1 polymer ?
#
loop_
_entity_poly.entity_id
_entity_poly.type
_entity_poly.pdbx_seq_one_letter_code
_entity_poly.pdbx_strand_id
1 'polypeptide(L)'
;MGELFIGEMGKWGSLTKQIERFLRLKTFPVAMKLLEDPKELKSNKWVRKLDRKATLCQLITKVRAFDWTVGATAEDLFGHACSAMLGLTERPPEVMDGTFRSLVWVKTKEDGKKYEGSIPTIPTGKFKAVMLAPLLYDPFEPDIILIYANPAQMILLINAIQFEDYERLQFFCVGESSCSDAIAQCYVTKKPALAIPCYGERRYGHAQDDELVMALPPGMLEKVVKGLQELYKRGVRYPISYYGAECDPTEGLSKAYGML
;
A
#
# COMPACT_ATOMS: atom_id res chain seq x y z
N MET A 1 19.19 25.20 14.64
CA MET A 1 18.99 23.96 13.88
C MET A 1 19.20 22.82 14.86
N GLY A 2 18.16 22.49 15.61
CA GLY A 2 18.23 21.63 16.79
C GLY A 2 16.91 21.76 17.54
N GLU A 3 16.34 20.61 17.89
CA GLU A 3 15.00 20.40 18.46
C GLU A 3 13.86 20.45 17.43
N LEU A 4 13.87 19.49 16.50
CA LEU A 4 12.61 18.99 15.95
C LEU A 4 11.88 18.27 17.09
N PHE A 5 10.73 18.82 17.48
CA PHE A 5 9.74 18.26 18.39
C PHE A 5 9.67 16.72 18.38
N ILE A 6 10.36 16.07 19.31
CA ILE A 6 10.03 14.70 19.69
C ILE A 6 9.15 14.84 20.94
N GLY A 7 7.88 15.17 20.71
CA GLY A 7 6.86 14.77 21.66
C GLY A 7 6.88 13.25 21.82
N GLU A 8 6.31 12.74 22.91
CA GLU A 8 6.18 11.31 23.12
C GLU A 8 5.51 10.68 21.89
N MET A 9 6.26 9.82 21.20
CA MET A 9 5.85 9.26 19.92
C MET A 9 4.76 8.23 20.16
N GLY A 10 3.64 8.35 19.45
CA GLY A 10 2.52 7.44 19.63
C GLY A 10 2.81 6.04 19.12
N LYS A 11 1.82 5.15 19.30
CA LYS A 11 1.88 3.74 18.91
C LYS A 11 2.30 3.57 17.44
N TRP A 12 1.67 4.31 16.53
CA TRP A 12 1.89 4.19 15.09
C TRP A 12 3.25 4.72 14.67
N GLY A 13 3.69 5.86 15.21
CA GLY A 13 5.01 6.40 14.94
C GLY A 13 6.12 5.47 15.41
N SER A 14 5.97 4.88 16.60
CA SER A 14 6.92 3.91 17.15
C SER A 14 7.03 2.64 16.30
N LEU A 15 5.89 2.07 15.87
CA LEU A 15 5.89 0.89 15.00
C LEU A 15 6.43 1.21 13.60
N THR A 16 6.08 2.37 13.04
CA THR A 16 6.58 2.85 11.74
C THR A 16 8.11 2.92 11.73
N LYS A 17 8.72 3.57 12.73
CA LYS A 17 10.20 3.68 12.81
C LYS A 17 10.88 2.32 12.88
N GLN A 18 10.27 1.33 13.53
CA GLN A 18 10.83 -0.01 13.60
C GLN A 18 10.78 -0.71 12.24
N ILE A 19 9.66 -0.65 11.53
CA ILE A 19 9.55 -1.23 10.17
C ILE A 19 10.51 -0.53 9.21
N GLU A 20 10.58 0.80 9.23
CA GLU A 20 11.51 1.56 8.41
C GLU A 20 12.97 1.20 8.71
N ARG A 21 13.32 0.94 9.97
CA ARG A 21 14.65 0.46 10.35
C ARG A 21 14.95 -0.94 9.80
N PHE A 22 14.01 -1.88 9.91
CA PHE A 22 14.22 -3.26 9.47
C PHE A 22 14.22 -3.41 7.95
N LEU A 23 13.33 -2.69 7.26
CA LEU A 23 13.13 -2.82 5.83
C LEU A 23 13.83 -1.73 5.01
N ARG A 24 14.27 -0.62 5.62
CA ARG A 24 14.87 0.54 4.93
C ARG A 24 13.95 1.07 3.82
N LEU A 25 12.69 1.31 4.16
CA LEU A 25 11.68 1.77 3.21
C LEU A 25 12.08 3.11 2.58
N LYS A 26 11.77 3.28 1.29
CA LYS A 26 12.08 4.51 0.53
C LYS A 26 11.09 5.65 0.80
N THR A 27 9.89 5.32 1.28
CA THR A 27 8.77 6.26 1.47
C THR A 27 7.99 5.91 2.72
N PHE A 28 7.24 6.87 3.27
CA PHE A 28 6.42 6.64 4.46
C PHE A 28 5.33 5.57 4.23
N PRO A 29 5.12 4.65 5.18
CA PRO A 29 3.86 3.94 5.30
C PRO A 29 2.68 4.91 5.40
N VAL A 30 1.60 4.62 4.68
CA VAL A 30 0.42 5.48 4.59
C VAL A 30 -0.67 4.97 5.53
N ALA A 31 -1.11 5.82 6.44
CA ALA A 31 -2.34 5.64 7.20
C ALA A 31 -3.53 6.07 6.33
N MET A 32 -4.51 5.19 6.15
CA MET A 32 -5.76 5.48 5.43
C MET A 32 -6.95 5.28 6.36
N LYS A 33 -7.84 6.27 6.43
CA LYS A 33 -9.09 6.23 7.21
C LYS A 33 -10.27 6.62 6.33
N LEU A 34 -11.35 5.84 6.42
CA LEU A 34 -12.63 6.14 5.80
C LEU A 34 -13.49 6.91 6.80
N LEU A 35 -14.15 7.96 6.33
CA LEU A 35 -14.88 8.90 7.17
C LEU A 35 -16.36 8.84 6.87
N GLU A 36 -17.17 8.73 7.92
CA GLU A 36 -18.63 8.83 7.84
C GLU A 36 -19.07 10.29 7.67
N ASP A 37 -18.43 11.23 8.39
CA ASP A 37 -18.67 12.67 8.26
C ASP A 37 -17.56 13.37 7.48
N PRO A 38 -17.82 13.90 6.26
CA PRO A 38 -16.81 14.61 5.50
C PRO A 38 -16.36 15.92 6.18
N LYS A 39 -17.07 16.44 7.19
CA LYS A 39 -16.63 17.61 7.97
C LYS A 39 -15.35 17.33 8.76
N GLU A 40 -15.05 16.07 9.08
CA GLU A 40 -13.80 15.70 9.74
C GLU A 40 -12.57 16.18 8.94
N LEU A 41 -12.64 16.19 7.60
CA LEU A 41 -11.58 16.74 6.74
C LEU A 41 -11.29 18.22 7.01
N LYS A 42 -12.33 19.02 7.25
CA LYS A 42 -12.19 20.47 7.52
C LYS A 42 -11.72 20.74 8.94
N SER A 43 -12.08 19.86 9.89
CA SER A 43 -11.68 19.99 11.29
C SER A 43 -10.21 19.61 11.53
N ASN A 44 -9.63 18.78 10.66
CA ASN A 44 -8.23 18.40 10.75
C ASN A 44 -7.33 19.47 10.09
N LYS A 45 -6.63 20.24 10.93
CA LYS A 45 -5.74 21.35 10.50
C LYS A 45 -4.59 20.95 9.56
N TRP A 46 -4.25 19.66 9.49
CA TRP A 46 -3.16 19.16 8.66
C TRP A 46 -3.62 18.72 7.27
N VAL A 47 -4.92 18.49 7.08
CA VAL A 47 -5.50 18.11 5.78
C VAL A 47 -5.31 19.26 4.80
N ARG A 48 -4.51 19.01 3.78
CA ARG A 48 -4.31 19.93 2.66
C ARG A 48 -5.47 19.81 1.69
N LYS A 49 -6.04 20.96 1.34
CA LYS A 49 -7.10 21.05 0.33
C LYS A 49 -6.57 20.64 -1.04
N LEU A 50 -7.40 19.95 -1.81
CA LEU A 50 -7.13 19.66 -3.21
C LEU A 50 -7.62 20.82 -4.07
N ASP A 51 -6.72 21.38 -4.89
CA ASP A 51 -7.06 22.49 -5.80
C ASP A 51 -7.77 22.02 -7.08
N ARG A 52 -7.75 20.71 -7.34
CA ARG A 52 -8.31 20.05 -8.51
C ARG A 52 -8.67 18.61 -8.15
N LYS A 53 -9.54 17.99 -8.96
CA LYS A 53 -9.82 16.56 -8.82
C LYS A 53 -8.55 15.73 -8.91
N ALA A 54 -8.48 14.66 -8.14
CA ALA A 54 -7.31 13.77 -8.08
C ALA A 54 -7.71 12.30 -8.19
N THR A 55 -6.77 11.44 -8.58
CA THR A 55 -6.93 9.99 -8.40
C THR A 55 -6.48 9.58 -7.00
N LEU A 56 -6.95 8.43 -6.50
CA LEU A 56 -6.46 7.89 -5.23
C LEU A 56 -4.94 7.65 -5.26
N CYS A 57 -4.41 7.21 -6.41
CA CYS A 57 -2.97 7.03 -6.61
C CYS A 57 -2.17 8.31 -6.33
N GLN A 58 -2.65 9.45 -6.82
CA GLN A 58 -2.03 10.76 -6.55
C GLN A 58 -2.11 11.15 -5.07
N LEU A 59 -3.22 10.82 -4.38
CA LEU A 59 -3.33 11.09 -2.94
C LEU A 59 -2.33 10.25 -2.14
N ILE A 60 -2.23 8.95 -2.43
CA ILE A 60 -1.25 8.05 -1.80
C ILE A 60 0.17 8.58 -2.02
N THR A 61 0.50 9.05 -3.23
CA THR A 61 1.82 9.63 -3.55
C THR A 61 2.14 10.86 -2.72
N LYS A 62 1.18 11.80 -2.64
CA LYS A 62 1.34 13.02 -1.83
C LYS A 62 1.64 12.67 -0.38
N VAL A 63 1.09 11.59 0.13
CA VAL A 63 1.36 11.12 1.49
C VAL A 63 2.75 10.49 1.57
N ARG A 64 2.97 9.39 0.84
CA ARG A 64 4.18 8.57 1.01
C ARG A 64 5.47 9.29 0.60
N ALA A 65 5.39 10.17 -0.40
CA ALA A 65 6.57 10.81 -0.99
C ALA A 65 6.69 12.30 -0.65
N PHE A 66 5.58 13.02 -0.45
CA PHE A 66 5.64 14.47 -0.18
C PHE A 66 5.36 14.81 1.27
N ASP A 67 5.09 13.81 2.11
CA ASP A 67 4.83 13.98 3.54
C ASP A 67 3.58 14.82 3.86
N TRP A 68 2.53 14.66 3.05
CA TRP A 68 1.29 15.43 3.20
C TRP A 68 0.19 14.62 3.86
N THR A 69 -0.62 15.29 4.68
CA THR A 69 -1.96 14.82 5.01
C THR A 69 -2.94 15.37 3.98
N VAL A 70 -3.75 14.50 3.37
CA VAL A 70 -4.74 14.85 2.34
C VAL A 70 -6.04 14.12 2.60
N GLY A 71 -7.13 14.63 2.05
CA GLY A 71 -8.41 13.94 2.07
C GLY A 71 -9.26 14.29 0.86
N ALA A 72 -10.24 13.45 0.59
CA ALA A 72 -11.11 13.58 -0.57
C ALA A 72 -12.50 13.03 -0.27
N THR A 73 -13.52 13.73 -0.74
CA THR A 73 -14.87 13.21 -0.95
C THR A 73 -14.98 12.57 -2.33
N ALA A 74 -16.14 12.00 -2.66
CA ALA A 74 -16.41 11.50 -4.01
C ALA A 74 -16.28 12.59 -5.09
N GLU A 75 -16.62 13.84 -4.78
CA GLU A 75 -16.57 14.96 -5.73
C GLU A 75 -15.14 15.38 -6.08
N ASP A 76 -14.21 15.21 -5.12
CA ASP A 76 -12.80 15.50 -5.27
C ASP A 76 -12.05 14.42 -6.08
N LEU A 77 -12.64 13.24 -6.23
CA LEU A 77 -12.03 12.13 -6.97
C LEU A 77 -12.40 12.20 -8.46
N PHE A 78 -11.41 11.91 -9.32
CA PHE A 78 -11.64 11.86 -10.75
C PHE A 78 -12.34 10.55 -11.15
N GLY A 79 -13.49 10.68 -11.82
CA GLY A 79 -14.30 9.55 -12.28
C GLY A 79 -14.95 8.76 -11.13
N HIS A 80 -15.61 7.65 -11.47
CA HIS A 80 -16.32 6.81 -10.51
C HIS A 80 -15.43 5.72 -9.89
N ALA A 81 -14.34 5.33 -10.54
CA ALA A 81 -13.58 4.14 -10.16
C ALA A 81 -12.99 4.24 -8.73
N CYS A 82 -12.35 5.38 -8.41
CA CYS A 82 -11.77 5.59 -7.07
C CYS A 82 -12.86 5.71 -5.99
N SER A 83 -13.90 6.51 -6.24
CA SER A 83 -14.97 6.71 -5.25
C SER A 83 -15.77 5.44 -5.00
N ALA A 84 -16.01 4.63 -6.03
CA ALA A 84 -16.75 3.39 -5.91
C ALA A 84 -15.92 2.27 -5.25
N MET A 85 -14.62 2.15 -5.56
CA MET A 85 -13.74 1.20 -4.86
C MET A 85 -13.70 1.48 -3.35
N LEU A 86 -13.65 2.75 -2.96
CA LEU A 86 -13.68 3.21 -1.56
C LEU A 86 -15.07 3.14 -0.90
N GLY A 87 -16.11 2.72 -1.61
CA GLY A 87 -17.48 2.65 -1.08
C GLY A 87 -18.15 4.02 -0.85
N LEU A 88 -17.61 5.09 -1.43
CA LEU A 88 -18.17 6.45 -1.30
C LEU A 88 -19.39 6.66 -2.23
N THR A 89 -19.44 5.92 -3.34
CA THR A 89 -20.52 5.95 -4.32
C THR A 89 -20.81 4.55 -4.84
N GLU A 90 -22.02 4.31 -5.32
CA GLU A 90 -22.32 3.10 -6.10
C GLU A 90 -21.53 3.08 -7.41
N ARG A 91 -21.33 1.88 -7.96
CA ARG A 91 -20.84 1.72 -9.33
C ARG A 91 -21.98 1.98 -10.32
N PRO A 92 -21.80 2.88 -11.31
CA PRO A 92 -22.81 3.09 -12.34
C PRO A 92 -23.15 1.80 -13.11
N PRO A 93 -24.40 1.59 -13.57
CA PRO A 93 -24.79 0.43 -14.35
C PRO A 93 -23.93 0.18 -15.60
N GLU A 94 -23.50 1.25 -16.27
CA GLU A 94 -22.66 1.22 -17.48
C GLU A 94 -21.22 0.80 -17.20
N VAL A 95 -20.81 0.81 -15.94
CA VAL A 95 -19.54 0.23 -15.51
C VAL A 95 -19.75 -1.26 -15.31
N MET A 96 -20.80 -1.64 -14.59
CA MET A 96 -21.13 -3.02 -14.25
C MET A 96 -21.50 -3.89 -15.46
N ASP A 97 -22.03 -3.30 -16.53
CA ASP A 97 -22.32 -4.02 -17.78
C ASP A 97 -21.09 -4.30 -18.65
N GLY A 98 -19.91 -3.86 -18.20
CA GLY A 98 -18.63 -4.08 -18.85
C GLY A 98 -18.25 -3.05 -19.92
N THR A 99 -19.10 -2.05 -20.21
CA THR A 99 -18.81 -1.03 -21.23
C THR A 99 -17.48 -0.35 -20.95
N PHE A 100 -17.30 0.16 -19.73
CA PHE A 100 -16.08 0.91 -19.37
C PHE A 100 -14.80 0.10 -19.56
N ARG A 101 -14.79 -1.18 -19.15
CA ARG A 101 -13.62 -2.05 -19.30
C ARG A 101 -13.35 -2.43 -20.75
N SER A 102 -14.40 -2.63 -21.54
CA SER A 102 -14.26 -3.00 -22.95
C SER A 102 -13.66 -1.90 -23.84
N LEU A 103 -13.66 -0.64 -23.36
CA LEU A 103 -13.07 0.48 -24.09
C LEU A 103 -11.54 0.44 -24.12
N VAL A 104 -10.90 -0.16 -23.10
CA VAL A 104 -9.44 -0.06 -22.92
C VAL A 104 -8.79 -1.38 -22.52
N TRP A 105 -9.41 -2.15 -21.62
CA TRP A 105 -8.71 -3.21 -20.88
C TRP A 105 -9.00 -4.62 -21.39
N VAL A 106 -10.18 -4.84 -21.96
CA VAL A 106 -10.61 -6.14 -22.45
C VAL A 106 -11.34 -5.99 -23.78
N LYS A 107 -11.35 -7.05 -24.58
CA LYS A 107 -11.86 -6.98 -25.96
C LYS A 107 -13.39 -6.88 -26.05
N THR A 108 -14.11 -7.44 -25.09
CA THR A 108 -15.57 -7.61 -25.15
C THR A 108 -16.25 -7.03 -23.91
N LYS A 109 -17.53 -6.65 -24.04
CA LYS A 109 -18.34 -6.22 -22.87
C LYS A 109 -18.55 -7.37 -21.89
N GLU A 110 -18.67 -8.60 -22.39
CA GLU A 110 -18.80 -9.80 -21.57
C GLU A 110 -17.57 -10.00 -20.67
N ASP A 111 -16.36 -9.84 -21.21
CA ASP A 111 -15.14 -9.90 -20.41
C ASP A 111 -15.03 -8.69 -19.48
N GLY A 112 -15.53 -7.51 -19.90
CA GLY A 112 -15.61 -6.32 -19.04
C GLY A 112 -16.52 -6.52 -17.84
N LYS A 113 -17.64 -7.22 -18.03
CA LYS A 113 -18.58 -7.57 -16.95
C LYS A 113 -17.96 -8.59 -15.99
N LYS A 114 -17.23 -9.59 -16.50
CA LYS A 114 -16.47 -10.53 -15.64
C LYS A 114 -15.42 -9.79 -14.81
N TYR A 115 -14.68 -8.88 -15.44
CA TYR A 115 -13.69 -8.03 -14.78
C TYR A 115 -14.34 -7.24 -13.64
N GLU A 116 -15.40 -6.49 -13.89
CA GLU A 116 -16.05 -5.67 -12.86
C GLU A 116 -16.70 -6.53 -11.76
N GLY A 117 -17.20 -7.71 -12.13
CA GLY A 117 -17.71 -8.69 -11.17
C GLY A 117 -16.64 -9.30 -10.26
N SER A 118 -15.36 -9.33 -10.68
CA SER A 118 -14.28 -9.95 -9.92
C SER A 118 -13.57 -9.02 -8.96
N ILE A 119 -13.62 -7.70 -9.18
CA ILE A 119 -12.90 -6.74 -8.32
C ILE A 119 -13.67 -6.51 -7.01
N PRO A 120 -13.01 -6.62 -5.84
CA PRO A 120 -13.63 -6.24 -4.57
C PRO A 120 -13.81 -4.71 -4.48
N THR A 121 -14.84 -4.30 -3.74
CA THR A 121 -15.11 -2.90 -3.40
C THR A 121 -15.50 -2.82 -1.93
N ILE A 122 -15.22 -1.68 -1.29
CA ILE A 122 -15.67 -1.42 0.07
C ILE A 122 -17.20 -1.22 0.05
N PRO A 123 -17.96 -1.83 0.98
CA PRO A 123 -19.41 -1.67 1.03
C PRO A 123 -19.83 -0.20 1.12
N THR A 124 -20.83 0.16 0.32
CA THR A 124 -21.38 1.51 0.25
C THR A 124 -22.32 1.81 1.43
N GLY A 125 -22.81 3.05 1.50
CA GLY A 125 -23.84 3.47 2.45
C GLY A 125 -23.29 4.01 3.78
N LYS A 126 -22.03 3.72 4.12
CA LYS A 126 -21.40 4.15 5.37
C LYS A 126 -20.51 5.39 5.20
N PHE A 127 -19.53 5.34 4.30
CA PHE A 127 -18.49 6.36 4.21
C PHE A 127 -18.78 7.43 3.16
N LYS A 128 -18.31 8.65 3.41
CA LYS A 128 -18.51 9.84 2.58
C LYS A 128 -17.21 10.52 2.17
N ALA A 129 -16.11 10.21 2.85
CA ALA A 129 -14.79 10.70 2.51
C ALA A 129 -13.69 9.71 2.89
N VAL A 130 -12.48 9.97 2.41
CA VAL A 130 -11.24 9.30 2.81
C VAL A 130 -10.22 10.33 3.25
N MET A 131 -9.43 10.00 4.27
CA MET A 131 -8.30 10.77 4.72
C MET A 131 -7.05 9.89 4.74
N LEU A 132 -5.93 10.45 4.28
CA LEU A 132 -4.65 9.78 4.23
C LEU A 132 -3.56 10.66 4.84
N ALA A 133 -2.65 10.06 5.59
CA ALA A 133 -1.55 10.75 6.25
C ALA A 133 -0.34 9.82 6.46
N PRO A 134 0.88 10.35 6.63
CA PRO A 134 2.04 9.54 6.97
C PRO A 134 1.82 8.88 8.33
N LEU A 135 1.90 7.55 8.38
CA LEU A 135 1.65 6.78 9.60
C LEU A 135 2.63 7.13 10.73
N LEU A 136 3.82 7.63 10.35
CA LEU A 136 4.88 8.06 11.26
C LEU A 136 4.41 9.11 12.29
N TYR A 137 3.42 9.93 11.96
CA TYR A 137 2.96 11.04 12.79
C TYR A 137 1.75 10.73 13.68
N ASP A 138 1.38 9.46 13.83
CA ASP A 138 0.19 9.05 14.59
C ASP A 138 -1.08 9.86 14.22
N PRO A 139 -1.41 9.99 12.92
CA PRO A 139 -2.36 11.00 12.47
C PRO A 139 -3.80 10.75 12.93
N PHE A 140 -4.15 9.47 13.11
CA PHE A 140 -5.45 8.95 13.53
C PHE A 140 -5.34 7.42 13.65
N GLU A 141 -6.39 6.76 14.17
CA GLU A 141 -6.55 5.31 14.03
C GLU A 141 -6.91 4.96 12.58
N PRO A 142 -6.05 4.24 11.82
CA PRO A 142 -6.31 3.94 10.41
C PRO A 142 -7.19 2.71 10.25
N ASP A 143 -7.99 2.67 9.18
CA ASP A 143 -8.69 1.46 8.75
C ASP A 143 -7.76 0.52 7.97
N ILE A 144 -6.77 1.10 7.27
CA ILE A 144 -5.82 0.40 6.40
C ILE A 144 -4.46 1.09 6.51
N ILE A 145 -3.40 0.30 6.51
CA ILE A 145 -2.03 0.76 6.35
C ILE A 145 -1.49 0.30 5.00
N LEU A 146 -0.94 1.22 4.21
CA LEU A 146 -0.28 0.87 2.94
C LEU A 146 1.23 0.99 3.06
N ILE A 147 1.93 -0.05 2.63
CA ILE A 147 3.39 -0.08 2.55
C ILE A 147 3.76 -0.31 1.09
N TYR A 148 4.57 0.58 0.54
CA TYR A 148 5.19 0.42 -0.78
C TYR A 148 6.66 0.07 -0.59
N ALA A 149 7.10 -1.02 -1.23
CA ALA A 149 8.44 -1.56 -1.06
C ALA A 149 8.78 -2.47 -2.25
N ASN A 150 10.07 -2.79 -2.42
CA ASN A 150 10.49 -3.72 -3.47
C ASN A 150 10.22 -5.19 -3.11
N PRO A 151 10.30 -6.14 -4.06
CA PRO A 151 10.05 -7.55 -3.79
C PRO A 151 10.88 -8.16 -2.66
N ALA A 152 12.15 -7.73 -2.50
CA ALA A 152 13.02 -8.20 -1.43
C ALA A 152 12.57 -7.73 -0.04
N GLN A 153 12.03 -6.52 0.06
CA GLN A 153 11.42 -6.01 1.29
C GLN A 153 10.05 -6.67 1.55
N MET A 154 9.25 -6.89 0.50
CA MET A 154 7.94 -7.51 0.62
C MET A 154 7.99 -8.95 1.10
N ILE A 155 8.95 -9.75 0.64
CA ILE A 155 9.06 -11.14 1.11
C ILE A 155 9.40 -11.19 2.61
N LEU A 156 10.21 -10.25 3.12
CA LEU A 156 10.50 -10.14 4.54
C LEU A 156 9.28 -9.69 5.35
N LEU A 157 8.46 -8.79 4.80
CA LEU A 157 7.19 -8.38 5.38
C LEU A 157 6.21 -9.57 5.46
N ILE A 158 6.09 -10.37 4.40
CA ILE A 158 5.28 -11.60 4.37
C ILE A 158 5.78 -12.60 5.41
N ASN A 159 7.09 -12.87 5.45
CA ASN A 159 7.69 -13.78 6.43
C ASN A 159 7.40 -13.31 7.87
N ALA A 160 7.44 -11.99 8.12
CA ALA A 160 7.14 -11.44 9.44
C ALA A 160 5.67 -11.62 9.83
N ILE A 161 4.74 -11.45 8.89
CA ILE A 161 3.31 -11.74 9.09
C ILE A 161 3.10 -13.22 9.44
N GLN A 162 3.83 -14.11 8.76
CA GLN A 162 3.69 -15.56 8.88
C GLN A 162 4.51 -16.18 10.02
N PHE A 163 5.34 -15.38 10.70
CA PHE A 163 6.25 -15.86 11.74
C PHE A 163 5.49 -16.50 12.91
N GLU A 164 4.37 -15.90 13.29
CA GLU A 164 3.39 -16.43 14.25
C GLU A 164 2.06 -16.66 13.53
N ASP A 165 1.28 -17.66 13.96
CA ASP A 165 0.01 -18.07 13.32
C ASP A 165 0.13 -18.21 11.79
N TYR A 166 1.05 -19.08 11.36
CA TYR A 166 1.34 -19.26 9.95
C TYR A 166 0.08 -19.52 9.12
N GLU A 167 -0.10 -18.71 8.08
CA GLU A 167 -1.12 -18.88 7.05
C GLU A 167 -0.47 -18.73 5.68
N ARG A 168 -0.77 -19.65 4.74
CA ARG A 168 -0.42 -19.45 3.33
C ARG A 168 -1.30 -18.34 2.75
N LEU A 169 -0.74 -17.15 2.55
CA LEU A 169 -1.46 -16.00 2.02
C LEU A 169 -1.83 -16.21 0.54
N GLN A 170 -3.02 -15.75 0.16
CA GLN A 170 -3.49 -15.71 -1.22
C GLN A 170 -3.68 -14.25 -1.64
N PHE A 171 -3.08 -13.90 -2.78
CA PHE A 171 -3.17 -12.56 -3.37
C PHE A 171 -3.80 -12.65 -4.75
N PHE A 172 -4.45 -11.57 -5.16
CA PHE A 172 -5.16 -11.47 -6.43
C PHE A 172 -4.48 -10.42 -7.32
N CYS A 173 -4.64 -10.57 -8.62
CA CYS A 173 -4.18 -9.61 -9.61
C CYS A 173 -5.19 -9.56 -10.75
N VAL A 174 -5.98 -8.49 -10.80
CA VAL A 174 -6.93 -8.22 -11.88
C VAL A 174 -6.32 -7.39 -13.02
N GLY A 175 -5.01 -7.11 -12.96
CA GLY A 175 -4.19 -6.47 -14.00
C GLY A 175 -4.33 -4.94 -14.06
N GLU A 176 -5.53 -4.41 -13.81
CA GLU A 176 -5.78 -2.99 -13.55
C GLU A 176 -6.55 -2.86 -12.23
N SER A 177 -6.70 -1.68 -11.62
CA SER A 177 -7.41 -1.54 -10.33
C SER A 177 -6.71 -2.25 -9.16
N SER A 178 -5.37 -2.20 -9.09
CA SER A 178 -4.58 -2.75 -7.98
C SER A 178 -4.99 -2.21 -6.60
N CYS A 179 -5.62 -1.04 -6.54
CA CYS A 179 -6.25 -0.52 -5.35
C CYS A 179 -7.39 -1.42 -4.82
N SER A 180 -8.17 -2.09 -5.69
CA SER A 180 -9.12 -3.10 -5.25
C SER A 180 -8.41 -4.33 -4.68
N ASP A 181 -7.40 -4.86 -5.39
CA ASP A 181 -6.64 -6.05 -4.96
C ASP A 181 -5.87 -5.83 -3.65
N ALA A 182 -5.49 -4.59 -3.33
CA ALA A 182 -4.86 -4.25 -2.05
C ALA A 182 -5.87 -3.70 -1.03
N ILE A 183 -6.41 -2.50 -1.25
CA ILE A 183 -7.21 -1.75 -0.26
C ILE A 183 -8.55 -2.43 0.00
N ALA A 184 -9.37 -2.63 -1.04
CA ALA A 184 -10.71 -3.19 -0.86
C ALA A 184 -10.63 -4.65 -0.36
N GLN A 185 -9.73 -5.45 -0.93
CA GLN A 185 -9.48 -6.82 -0.50
C GLN A 185 -9.09 -6.89 0.98
N CYS A 186 -8.13 -6.05 1.42
CA CYS A 186 -7.73 -5.96 2.82
C CYS A 186 -8.88 -5.51 3.72
N TYR A 187 -9.64 -4.50 3.28
CA TYR A 187 -10.76 -3.96 4.06
C TYR A 187 -11.85 -5.00 4.30
N VAL A 188 -12.25 -5.73 3.26
CA VAL A 188 -13.37 -6.69 3.31
C VAL A 188 -12.97 -7.96 4.03
N THR A 189 -11.77 -8.49 3.77
CA THR A 189 -11.33 -9.78 4.35
C THR A 189 -10.68 -9.63 5.71
N LYS A 190 -10.26 -8.42 6.09
CA LYS A 190 -9.41 -8.15 7.27
C LYS A 190 -8.10 -8.95 7.27
N LYS A 191 -7.61 -9.30 6.07
CA LYS A 191 -6.33 -9.98 5.85
C LYS A 191 -5.38 -9.10 5.05
N PRO A 192 -4.05 -9.31 5.15
CA PRO A 192 -3.08 -8.66 4.27
C PRO A 192 -3.39 -8.89 2.81
N ALA A 193 -3.16 -7.87 2.00
CA ALA A 193 -3.35 -7.96 0.57
C ALA A 193 -2.19 -7.29 -0.16
N LEU A 194 -1.46 -8.07 -0.96
CA LEU A 194 -0.37 -7.62 -1.81
C LEU A 194 -0.89 -7.43 -3.24
N ALA A 195 -0.54 -6.31 -3.88
CA ALA A 195 -0.82 -6.08 -5.28
C ALA A 195 0.44 -5.62 -6.02
N ILE A 196 0.50 -5.94 -7.31
CA ILE A 196 1.40 -5.29 -8.26
C ILE A 196 0.72 -3.98 -8.65
N PRO A 197 1.36 -2.81 -8.46
CA PRO A 197 0.80 -1.52 -8.89
C PRO A 197 0.35 -1.62 -10.35
N CYS A 198 -0.82 -1.09 -10.68
CA CYS A 198 -1.33 -1.14 -12.05
C CYS A 198 -0.80 0.00 -12.93
N TYR A 199 -1.29 0.10 -14.17
CA TYR A 199 -0.88 1.18 -15.08
C TYR A 199 -1.24 2.55 -14.48
N GLY A 200 -2.44 2.70 -13.92
CA GLY A 200 -2.88 3.94 -13.27
C GLY A 200 -2.01 4.36 -12.09
N GLU A 201 -1.59 3.40 -11.24
CA GLU A 201 -0.70 3.68 -10.11
C GLU A 201 0.68 4.17 -10.57
N ARG A 202 1.25 3.61 -11.65
CA ARG A 202 2.51 4.10 -12.21
C ARG A 202 2.34 5.46 -12.90
N ARG A 203 1.34 5.58 -13.79
CA ARG A 203 1.17 6.76 -14.64
C ARG A 203 0.81 8.00 -13.84
N TYR A 204 -0.05 7.87 -12.82
CA TYR A 204 -0.58 9.01 -12.07
C TYR A 204 -0.08 9.06 -10.62
N GLY A 205 0.15 7.90 -10.00
CA GLY A 205 0.72 7.80 -8.64
C GLY A 205 2.23 7.62 -8.60
N HIS A 206 2.90 7.58 -9.77
CA HIS A 206 4.35 7.45 -9.86
C HIS A 206 4.92 6.28 -9.03
N ALA A 207 4.15 5.20 -8.84
CA ALA A 207 4.70 3.95 -8.33
C ALA A 207 5.85 3.51 -9.23
N GLN A 208 6.96 3.07 -8.64
CA GLN A 208 8.16 2.71 -9.40
C GLN A 208 8.06 1.27 -9.95
N ASP A 209 8.88 0.97 -10.95
CA ASP A 209 8.87 -0.35 -11.60
C ASP A 209 9.29 -1.48 -10.66
N ASP A 210 10.11 -1.18 -9.68
CA ASP A 210 10.58 -2.09 -8.64
C ASP A 210 9.69 -2.11 -7.39
N GLU A 211 8.55 -1.39 -7.39
CA GLU A 211 7.66 -1.33 -6.23
C GLU A 211 6.47 -2.29 -6.34
N LEU A 212 6.15 -2.89 -5.18
CA LEU A 212 4.89 -3.54 -4.87
C LEU A 212 4.16 -2.73 -3.80
N VAL A 213 2.85 -2.97 -3.63
CA VAL A 213 2.07 -2.39 -2.54
C VAL A 213 1.43 -3.49 -1.70
N MET A 214 1.54 -3.37 -0.38
CA MET A 214 0.82 -4.20 0.58
C MET A 214 -0.12 -3.34 1.42
N ALA A 215 -1.39 -3.73 1.46
CA ALA A 215 -2.35 -3.26 2.42
C ALA A 215 -2.39 -4.19 3.64
N LEU A 216 -2.37 -3.59 4.84
CA LEU A 216 -2.41 -4.29 6.11
C LEU A 216 -3.60 -3.80 6.95
N PRO A 217 -4.29 -4.70 7.66
CA PRO A 217 -5.15 -4.31 8.77
C PRO A 217 -4.30 -3.62 9.86
N PRO A 218 -4.79 -2.54 10.50
CA PRO A 218 -4.04 -1.77 11.49
C PRO A 218 -3.51 -2.63 12.64
N GLY A 219 -4.34 -3.56 13.13
CA GLY A 219 -3.98 -4.48 14.21
C GLY A 219 -2.81 -5.41 13.91
N MET A 220 -2.41 -5.57 12.64
CA MET A 220 -1.33 -6.46 12.26
C MET A 220 0.06 -5.82 12.36
N LEU A 221 0.15 -4.49 12.45
CA LEU A 221 1.43 -3.79 12.40
C LEU A 221 2.38 -4.18 13.55
N GLU A 222 1.83 -4.40 14.74
CA GLU A 222 2.61 -4.86 15.90
C GLU A 222 3.16 -6.27 15.69
N LYS A 223 2.34 -7.18 15.14
CA LYS A 223 2.75 -8.54 14.77
C LYS A 223 3.87 -8.51 13.72
N VAL A 224 3.74 -7.65 12.71
CA VAL A 224 4.78 -7.44 11.69
C VAL A 224 6.10 -7.01 12.32
N VAL A 225 6.08 -6.03 13.23
CA VAL A 225 7.30 -5.54 13.88
C VAL A 225 7.98 -6.64 14.70
N LYS A 226 7.21 -7.40 15.48
CA LYS A 226 7.72 -8.55 16.24
C LYS A 226 8.32 -9.62 15.33
N GLY A 227 7.62 -9.98 14.25
CA GLY A 227 8.11 -10.94 13.26
C GLY A 227 9.40 -10.49 12.59
N LEU A 228 9.50 -9.22 12.17
CA LEU A 228 10.73 -8.65 11.60
C LEU A 228 11.90 -8.69 12.59
N GLN A 229 11.64 -8.39 13.87
CA GLN A 229 12.65 -8.45 14.92
C GLN A 229 13.19 -9.88 15.11
N GLU A 230 12.30 -10.88 15.14
CA GLU A 230 12.72 -12.28 15.29
C GLU A 230 13.48 -12.81 14.06
N LEU A 231 13.01 -12.48 12.85
CA LEU A 231 13.72 -12.81 11.61
C LEU A 231 15.11 -12.16 11.57
N TYR A 232 15.22 -10.90 12.00
CA TYR A 232 16.50 -10.20 12.05
C TYR A 232 17.51 -10.89 12.96
N LYS A 233 17.08 -11.36 14.16
CA LYS A 233 17.94 -12.14 15.08
C LYS A 233 18.42 -13.46 14.46
N ARG A 234 17.62 -14.04 13.55
CA ARG A 234 17.94 -15.28 12.82
C ARG A 234 18.73 -15.06 11.53
N GLY A 235 19.16 -13.82 11.25
CA GLY A 235 19.91 -13.47 10.04
C GLY A 235 19.05 -13.25 8.79
N VAL A 236 17.72 -13.42 8.87
CA VAL A 236 16.78 -13.14 7.77
C VAL A 236 16.43 -11.66 7.81
N ARG A 237 17.19 -10.83 7.08
CA ARG A 237 17.15 -9.35 7.19
C ARG A 237 17.34 -8.64 5.86
N TYR A 238 17.00 -7.35 5.83
CA TYR A 238 17.27 -6.46 4.70
C TYR A 238 18.46 -5.53 4.98
N PRO A 239 19.33 -5.24 4.00
CA PRO A 239 19.42 -5.84 2.67
C PRO A 239 19.75 -7.33 2.71
N ILE A 240 19.29 -8.09 1.71
CA ILE A 240 19.60 -9.51 1.59
C ILE A 240 21.11 -9.65 1.36
N SER A 241 21.78 -10.38 2.26
CA SER A 241 23.21 -10.66 2.14
C SER A 241 23.41 -11.74 1.08
N TYR A 242 24.16 -11.44 0.03
CA TYR A 242 24.45 -12.41 -1.02
C TYR A 242 25.56 -13.35 -0.59
N TYR A 243 25.29 -14.66 -0.61
CA TYR A 243 26.25 -15.70 -0.22
C TYR A 243 27.60 -15.58 -0.94
N GLY A 244 27.58 -15.12 -2.20
CA GLY A 244 28.80 -14.93 -2.99
C GLY A 244 29.84 -13.98 -2.38
N ALA A 245 29.46 -13.07 -1.48
CA ALA A 245 30.40 -12.21 -0.77
C ALA A 245 31.21 -12.94 0.31
N GLU A 246 30.74 -14.12 0.75
CA GLU A 246 31.41 -14.98 1.73
C GLU A 246 32.19 -16.12 1.07
N CYS A 247 31.98 -16.36 -0.24
CA CYS A 247 32.67 -17.41 -0.98
C CYS A 247 34.15 -17.08 -1.19
N ASP A 248 34.99 -18.12 -1.21
CA ASP A 248 36.38 -18.00 -1.66
C ASP A 248 36.40 -17.72 -3.18
N PRO A 249 36.88 -16.53 -3.62
CA PRO A 249 36.91 -16.20 -5.04
C PRO A 249 37.94 -17.03 -5.80
N THR A 250 38.88 -17.72 -5.13
CA THR A 250 39.94 -18.53 -5.74
C THR A 250 39.37 -19.63 -6.63
N GLU A 251 38.24 -20.25 -6.25
CA GLU A 251 37.60 -21.31 -7.04
C GLU A 251 37.14 -20.84 -8.43
N GLY A 252 36.73 -19.56 -8.54
CA GLY A 252 36.30 -18.94 -9.79
C GLY A 252 37.42 -18.23 -10.54
N LEU A 253 38.24 -17.45 -9.83
CA LEU A 253 39.26 -16.58 -10.41
C LEU A 253 40.48 -17.36 -10.91
N SER A 254 40.89 -18.45 -10.25
CA SER A 254 42.07 -19.23 -10.68
C SER A 254 41.90 -19.80 -12.09
N LYS A 255 40.66 -20.13 -12.49
CA LYS A 255 40.32 -20.58 -13.86
C LYS A 255 40.47 -19.47 -14.90
N ALA A 256 40.19 -18.22 -14.52
CA ALA A 256 40.20 -17.06 -15.42
C ALA A 256 41.60 -16.43 -15.54
N TYR A 257 42.37 -16.38 -14.44
CA TYR A 257 43.65 -15.68 -14.36
C TYR A 257 44.88 -16.61 -14.37
N GLY A 258 44.68 -17.93 -14.37
CA GLY A 258 45.78 -18.90 -14.49
C GLY A 258 46.83 -18.79 -13.38
N MET A 259 46.45 -18.29 -12.21
CA MET A 259 47.35 -18.19 -11.06
C MET A 259 47.40 -19.55 -10.38
N LEU A 260 48.60 -20.16 -10.46
CA LEU A 260 49.02 -21.38 -9.75
C LEU A 260 48.90 -21.22 -8.24
#